data_AF-A0A424Y099-F1
#
_entry.id   AF-A0A424Y099-F1
#
_cell.length_a   1.000
_cell.length_b   1.000
_cell.length_c   1.000
_cell.angle_alpha   90.00
_cell.angle_beta   90.00
_cell.angle_gamma   90.00
#
_symmetry.space_group_name_H-M   'P 1'
#
loop_
_entity.id
_entity.type
_entity.pdbx_description
1 polymer ?
#
loop_
_entity_poly.entity_id
_entity_poly.type
_entity_poly.pdbx_seq_one_letter_code
_entity_poly.pdbx_strand_id
1 'polypeptide(L)'
;MSTGKKEKRYIYLRDNGLCRYCGKALKYHQVTLDHYVPKSKGGPDDYFNLVLCCKYCNHRKKSMTPSNYKNLLIKQFIKAVKDGMIISGVPKRPKKEVEDNATKVDRLEKIGTLSVFQSTEYRILVKGNVMLKMSCLSRRWEKHIKRRRNSMFKGIFTPIVTPFDETESIDYQKLQSNLVKLGKTALEGLVVLGSNGEFAYLTEREKLDVCTYVLKEKADHQKVIVGASHESLYQSMRFIEKIQPFEPSALLVLPPHYYKGSMKEEVLYQYFVDVAEFSSIPIMLYNMPGNTGINMSASLVARLSEHPNIVGIKDTAGNIVQLSQIIWDTSDEFSVFAGSASYLLPALTVGAKGATLALGNVMADECCRIQELVNSGEFIKAREQQLKLIRINTLVTSGIGVPALKYAMDLVGYQGGRSRKPMQPLSEQQKEQVRKALIEAGADI
;
A
#
# COMPACT_ATOMS: atom_id res chain seq x y z
N MET A 1 20.97 -6.22 -42.09
CA MET A 1 19.52 -6.46 -42.27
C MET A 1 18.76 -5.68 -41.22
N SER A 2 17.78 -4.85 -41.60
CA SER A 2 16.98 -4.06 -40.66
C SER A 2 16.29 -4.94 -39.60
N THR A 3 16.13 -4.43 -38.38
CA THR A 3 15.49 -5.09 -37.23
C THR A 3 14.15 -5.73 -37.60
N GLY A 4 13.30 -5.01 -38.36
CA GLY A 4 12.00 -5.51 -38.82
C GLY A 4 12.04 -6.73 -39.76
N LYS A 5 13.13 -6.96 -40.52
CA LYS A 5 13.27 -8.17 -41.35
C LYS A 5 13.59 -9.42 -40.51
N LYS A 6 14.29 -9.26 -39.38
CA LYS A 6 14.58 -10.36 -38.45
C LYS A 6 13.33 -10.76 -37.66
N GLU A 7 12.54 -9.79 -37.22
CA GLU A 7 11.31 -10.01 -36.46
C GLU A 7 10.25 -10.79 -37.26
N LYS A 8 10.00 -10.37 -38.51
CA LYS A 8 9.07 -11.03 -39.40
C LYS A 8 9.47 -12.47 -39.72
N ARG A 9 10.77 -12.73 -39.88
CA ARG A 9 11.32 -14.08 -40.12
C ARG A 9 11.11 -14.99 -38.92
N TYR A 10 11.35 -14.48 -37.72
CA TYR A 10 11.09 -15.23 -36.49
C TYR A 10 9.60 -15.58 -36.34
N ILE A 11 8.70 -14.60 -36.47
CA ILE A 11 7.26 -14.83 -36.33
C ILE A 11 6.74 -15.83 -37.37
N TYR A 12 7.27 -15.78 -38.59
CA TYR A 12 6.95 -16.78 -39.63
C TYR A 12 7.29 -18.21 -39.20
N LEU A 13 8.49 -18.43 -38.66
CA LEU A 13 8.93 -19.74 -38.18
C LEU A 13 8.14 -20.17 -36.94
N ARG A 14 7.88 -19.24 -36.01
CA ARG A 14 7.13 -19.48 -34.79
C ARG A 14 5.70 -19.96 -35.07
N ASP A 15 5.05 -19.35 -36.06
CA ASP A 15 3.67 -19.64 -36.44
C ASP A 15 3.58 -20.70 -37.55
N ASN A 16 4.68 -21.42 -37.84
CA ASN A 16 4.77 -22.49 -38.84
C ASN A 16 4.28 -22.07 -40.25
N GLY A 17 4.43 -20.80 -40.61
CA GLY A 17 3.95 -20.27 -41.88
C GLY A 17 2.42 -20.27 -42.02
N LEU A 18 1.65 -20.54 -40.95
CA LEU A 18 0.19 -20.59 -41.00
C LEU A 18 -0.42 -19.24 -40.63
N CYS A 19 -1.39 -18.79 -41.43
CA CYS A 19 -2.21 -17.65 -41.07
C CYS A 19 -2.95 -17.93 -39.77
N ARG A 20 -2.77 -17.05 -38.77
CA ARG A 20 -3.35 -17.26 -37.44
C ARG A 20 -4.88 -17.30 -37.43
N TYR A 21 -5.53 -16.66 -38.39
CA TYR A 21 -6.98 -16.54 -38.41
C TYR A 21 -7.67 -17.60 -39.26
N CYS A 22 -7.15 -17.88 -40.46
CA CYS A 22 -7.78 -18.85 -41.37
C CYS A 22 -7.02 -20.17 -41.50
N GLY A 23 -5.89 -20.35 -40.81
CA GLY A 23 -5.08 -21.56 -40.88
C GLY A 23 -4.35 -21.79 -42.21
N LYS A 24 -4.55 -20.92 -43.21
CA LYS A 24 -3.92 -21.05 -44.54
C LYS A 24 -2.39 -21.05 -44.42
N ALA A 25 -1.75 -22.04 -45.04
CA ALA A 25 -0.29 -22.05 -45.22
C ALA A 25 0.13 -20.93 -46.18
N LEU A 26 1.12 -20.15 -45.78
CA LEU A 26 1.62 -18.98 -46.50
C LEU A 26 3.12 -19.17 -46.79
N LYS A 27 3.55 -18.79 -48.00
CA LYS A 27 4.97 -18.61 -48.27
C LYS A 27 5.47 -17.32 -47.60
N TYR A 28 6.74 -17.25 -47.24
CA TYR A 28 7.32 -16.10 -46.51
C TYR A 28 7.03 -14.72 -47.15
N HIS A 29 7.00 -14.61 -48.48
CA HIS A 29 6.69 -13.36 -49.16
C HIS A 29 5.20 -12.97 -49.11
N GLN A 30 4.31 -13.91 -48.79
CA GLN A 30 2.85 -13.72 -48.73
C GLN A 30 2.37 -13.27 -47.33
N VAL A 31 3.25 -13.32 -46.32
CA VAL A 31 2.86 -13.06 -44.93
C VAL A 31 2.88 -11.58 -44.60
N THR A 32 1.95 -11.19 -43.76
CA THR A 32 1.92 -9.92 -43.05
C THR A 32 1.95 -10.18 -41.56
N LEU A 33 2.43 -9.20 -40.80
CA LEU A 33 2.28 -9.20 -39.35
C LEU A 33 1.03 -8.39 -39.01
N ASP A 34 0.26 -8.90 -38.06
CA ASP A 34 -0.87 -8.20 -37.49
C ASP A 34 -0.69 -8.09 -35.97
N HIS A 35 -1.20 -7.02 -35.39
CA HIS A 35 -1.30 -6.86 -33.96
C HIS A 35 -2.54 -7.60 -33.46
N TYR A 36 -2.31 -8.62 -32.65
CA TYR A 36 -3.38 -9.41 -32.08
C TYR A 36 -4.32 -8.54 -31.23
N VAL A 37 -3.76 -7.70 -30.34
CA VAL A 37 -4.40 -6.50 -29.77
C VAL A 37 -4.05 -5.30 -30.66
N PRO A 38 -5.02 -4.64 -31.30
CA PRO A 38 -4.75 -3.49 -32.17
C PRO A 38 -4.01 -2.35 -31.45
N LYS A 39 -3.13 -1.64 -32.17
CA LYS A 39 -2.46 -0.43 -31.64
C LYS A 39 -3.44 0.61 -31.11
N SER A 40 -4.58 0.78 -31.78
CA SER A 40 -5.66 1.68 -31.38
C SER A 40 -6.28 1.34 -30.01
N LYS A 41 -6.06 0.12 -29.51
CA LYS A 41 -6.47 -0.34 -28.17
C LYS A 41 -5.30 -0.51 -27.22
N GLY A 42 -4.16 0.15 -27.49
CA GLY A 42 -2.95 0.05 -26.66
C GLY A 42 -2.14 -1.24 -26.86
N GLY A 43 -2.34 -1.92 -28.00
CA GLY A 43 -1.56 -3.10 -28.37
C GLY A 43 -0.08 -2.78 -28.63
N PRO A 44 0.86 -3.47 -27.98
CA PRO A 44 2.30 -3.21 -28.13
C PRO A 44 2.89 -3.82 -29.41
N ASP A 45 4.01 -3.28 -29.88
CA ASP A 45 4.82 -3.78 -31.00
C ASP A 45 5.84 -4.83 -30.53
N ASP A 46 5.38 -5.94 -29.95
CA ASP A 46 6.28 -6.98 -29.44
C ASP A 46 5.97 -8.36 -30.01
N TYR A 47 6.90 -9.29 -29.81
CA TYR A 47 6.82 -10.62 -30.38
C TYR A 47 5.54 -11.35 -30.00
N PHE A 48 5.00 -11.16 -28.79
CA PHE A 48 3.81 -11.88 -28.34
C PHE A 48 2.51 -11.26 -28.84
N ASN A 49 2.47 -9.95 -29.07
CA ASN A 49 1.30 -9.31 -29.65
C ASN A 49 1.28 -9.38 -31.19
N LEU A 50 2.42 -9.65 -31.85
CA LEU A 50 2.49 -9.82 -33.29
C LEU A 50 2.20 -11.27 -33.72
N VAL A 51 1.29 -11.46 -34.67
CA VAL A 51 0.97 -12.77 -35.25
C VAL A 51 1.12 -12.80 -36.77
N LEU A 52 1.40 -13.98 -37.29
CA LEU A 52 1.42 -14.22 -38.73
C LEU A 52 0.01 -14.20 -39.31
N CYS A 53 -0.21 -13.41 -40.34
CA CYS A 53 -1.51 -13.21 -40.95
C CYS A 53 -1.39 -13.09 -42.48
N CYS A 54 -2.38 -13.61 -43.22
CA CYS A 54 -2.49 -13.35 -44.65
C CYS A 54 -3.07 -11.95 -44.89
N LYS A 55 -2.73 -11.32 -46.02
CA LYS A 55 -3.21 -9.97 -46.37
C LYS A 55 -4.74 -9.82 -46.23
N TYR A 56 -5.49 -10.83 -46.66
CA TYR A 56 -6.94 -10.85 -46.60
C TYR A 56 -7.48 -10.79 -45.16
N CYS A 57 -7.00 -11.67 -44.27
CA CYS A 57 -7.41 -11.67 -42.87
C CYS A 57 -6.97 -10.41 -42.14
N ASN A 58 -5.78 -9.89 -42.45
CA ASN A 58 -5.23 -8.68 -41.82
C ASN A 58 -6.11 -7.46 -42.11
N HIS A 59 -6.58 -7.34 -43.36
CA HIS A 59 -7.51 -6.28 -43.75
C HIS A 59 -8.91 -6.43 -43.11
N ARG A 60 -9.39 -7.68 -42.95
CA ARG A 60 -10.77 -7.95 -42.54
C ARG A 60 -11.01 -7.90 -41.02
N LYS A 61 -10.00 -8.23 -40.20
CA LYS A 61 -10.13 -8.33 -38.74
C LYS A 61 -10.42 -6.99 -38.04
N LYS A 62 -9.90 -5.87 -38.57
CA LYS A 62 -9.99 -4.53 -37.95
C LYS A 62 -9.58 -4.59 -36.45
N SER A 63 -10.44 -4.14 -35.53
CA SER A 63 -10.13 -4.01 -34.10
C SER A 63 -10.62 -5.17 -33.22
N MET A 64 -10.97 -6.33 -33.80
CA MET A 64 -11.57 -7.46 -33.08
C MET A 64 -10.54 -8.34 -32.36
N THR A 65 -10.82 -8.74 -31.11
CA THR A 65 -9.97 -9.66 -30.30
C THR A 65 -10.69 -11.00 -30.09
N PRO A 66 -10.06 -12.16 -30.35
CA PRO A 66 -10.69 -13.47 -30.12
C PRO A 66 -10.88 -13.81 -28.63
N SER A 67 -11.86 -14.66 -28.31
CA SER A 67 -12.22 -15.10 -26.96
C SER A 67 -11.11 -15.82 -26.19
N ASN A 68 -10.23 -16.56 -26.87
CA ASN A 68 -9.14 -17.35 -26.27
C ASN A 68 -7.78 -16.61 -26.19
N TYR A 69 -7.79 -15.28 -26.09
CA TYR A 69 -6.59 -14.45 -26.24
C TYR A 69 -5.51 -14.66 -25.15
N LYS A 70 -5.90 -14.82 -23.88
CA LYS A 70 -4.94 -14.95 -22.75
C LYS A 70 -4.06 -16.19 -22.92
N ASN A 71 -4.69 -17.33 -23.21
CA ASN A 71 -4.01 -18.61 -23.38
C ASN A 71 -3.04 -18.60 -24.57
N LEU A 72 -3.38 -17.86 -25.63
CA LEU A 72 -2.51 -17.74 -26.79
C LEU A 72 -1.26 -16.89 -26.49
N LEU A 73 -1.42 -15.77 -25.78
CA LEU A 73 -0.30 -14.92 -25.38
C LEU A 73 0.66 -15.63 -24.44
N ILE A 74 0.14 -16.43 -23.50
CA ILE A 74 0.95 -17.29 -22.62
C ILE A 74 1.77 -18.29 -23.45
N LYS A 75 1.14 -18.99 -24.41
CA LYS A 75 1.85 -19.94 -25.30
C LYS A 75 2.94 -19.26 -26.14
N GLN A 76 2.68 -18.05 -26.65
CA GLN A 76 3.66 -17.29 -27.42
C GLN A 76 4.82 -16.80 -26.54
N PHE A 77 4.55 -16.37 -25.31
CA PHE A 77 5.58 -16.00 -24.34
C PHE A 77 6.49 -17.18 -24.02
N ILE A 78 5.93 -18.34 -23.68
CA ILE A 78 6.69 -19.57 -23.42
C ILE A 78 7.61 -19.91 -24.59
N LYS A 79 7.07 -19.86 -25.82
CA LYS A 79 7.85 -20.14 -27.02
C LYS A 79 8.96 -19.12 -27.26
N ALA A 80 8.69 -17.83 -27.06
CA ALA A 80 9.69 -16.77 -27.22
C ALA A 80 10.84 -16.85 -26.21
N VAL A 81 10.56 -17.31 -24.98
CA VAL A 81 11.61 -17.59 -23.98
C VAL A 81 12.48 -18.76 -24.44
N LYS A 82 11.86 -19.89 -24.83
CA LYS A 82 12.58 -21.09 -25.32
C LYS A 82 13.44 -20.80 -26.55
N ASP A 83 12.93 -20.00 -27.48
CA ASP A 83 13.63 -19.65 -28.72
C ASP A 83 14.69 -18.54 -28.50
N GLY A 84 14.89 -18.07 -27.26
CA GLY A 84 15.93 -17.09 -26.91
C GLY A 84 15.65 -15.65 -27.37
N MET A 85 14.39 -15.32 -27.67
CA MET A 85 13.99 -14.02 -28.19
C MET A 85 13.69 -12.98 -27.09
N ILE A 86 13.61 -13.42 -25.84
CA ILE A 86 13.50 -12.55 -24.67
C ILE A 86 14.90 -12.20 -24.16
N ILE A 87 15.24 -10.91 -24.19
CA ILE A 87 16.50 -10.39 -23.66
C ILE A 87 16.32 -10.21 -22.15
N SER A 88 17.18 -10.84 -21.35
CA SER A 88 17.15 -10.67 -19.89
C SER A 88 17.75 -9.30 -19.52
N GLY A 89 16.90 -8.36 -19.10
CA GLY A 89 17.32 -7.14 -18.39
C GLY A 89 17.48 -7.36 -16.88
N VAL A 90 17.33 -8.60 -16.40
CA VAL A 90 17.37 -8.97 -14.98
C VAL A 90 18.82 -9.25 -14.56
N PRO A 91 19.29 -8.79 -13.38
CA PRO A 91 20.63 -9.10 -12.88
C PRO A 91 20.84 -10.62 -12.72
N LYS A 92 21.96 -11.14 -13.27
CA LYS A 92 22.52 -12.50 -13.09
C LYS A 92 21.50 -13.59 -12.69
N ARG A 93 20.68 -14.05 -13.64
CA ARG A 93 19.92 -15.31 -13.50
C ARG A 93 20.28 -16.30 -14.60
N PRO A 94 20.45 -17.60 -14.29
CA PRO A 94 20.72 -18.63 -15.29
C PRO A 94 19.59 -18.72 -16.32
N LYS A 95 19.94 -18.84 -17.61
CA LYS A 95 18.99 -18.96 -18.73
C LYS A 95 17.97 -20.10 -18.52
N LYS A 96 18.43 -21.24 -18.01
CA LYS A 96 17.61 -22.42 -17.69
C LYS A 96 16.53 -22.11 -16.64
N GLU A 97 16.85 -21.33 -15.62
CA GLU A 97 15.87 -20.91 -14.60
C GLU A 97 14.75 -20.05 -15.21
N VAL A 98 15.08 -19.19 -16.17
CA VAL A 98 14.08 -18.35 -16.86
C VAL A 98 13.17 -19.21 -17.74
N GLU A 99 13.74 -20.18 -18.45
CA GLU A 99 12.99 -21.13 -19.29
C GLU A 99 12.03 -22.00 -18.47
N ASP A 100 12.53 -22.60 -17.37
CA ASP A 100 11.76 -23.49 -16.50
C ASP A 100 10.60 -22.76 -15.79
N ASN A 101 10.73 -21.46 -15.54
CA ASN A 101 9.67 -20.67 -14.91
C ASN A 101 8.68 -20.08 -15.91
N ALA A 102 9.13 -19.73 -17.13
CA ALA A 102 8.23 -19.27 -18.17
C ALA A 102 7.20 -20.34 -18.54
N THR A 103 7.58 -21.62 -18.57
CA THR A 103 6.68 -22.75 -18.87
C THR A 103 5.58 -22.97 -17.83
N LYS A 104 5.75 -22.44 -16.61
CA LYS A 104 4.78 -22.55 -15.51
C LYS A 104 3.75 -21.40 -15.47
N VAL A 105 3.86 -20.42 -16.38
CA VAL A 105 2.95 -19.27 -16.42
C VAL A 105 1.54 -19.71 -16.81
N ASP A 106 0.57 -19.32 -16.00
CA ASP A 106 -0.87 -19.59 -16.20
C ASP A 106 -1.71 -18.31 -16.22
N ARG A 107 -1.15 -17.18 -15.78
CA ARG A 107 -1.84 -15.90 -15.67
C ARG A 107 -1.11 -14.79 -16.44
N LEU A 108 -1.91 -13.93 -17.08
CA LEU A 108 -1.44 -12.74 -17.79
C LEU A 108 -2.22 -11.51 -17.35
N GLU A 109 -1.49 -10.48 -16.93
CA GLU A 109 -2.00 -9.15 -16.59
C GLU A 109 -1.33 -8.07 -17.46
N LYS A 110 -2.04 -6.97 -17.68
CA LYS A 110 -1.57 -5.79 -18.40
C LYS A 110 -1.44 -4.63 -17.43
N ILE A 111 -0.24 -4.06 -17.34
CA ILE A 111 0.04 -2.89 -16.50
C ILE A 111 0.62 -1.79 -17.39
N GLY A 112 -0.23 -0.95 -17.95
CA GLY A 112 0.16 0.05 -18.93
C GLY A 112 0.79 -0.59 -20.18
N THR A 113 2.06 -0.27 -20.46
CA THR A 113 2.84 -0.89 -21.56
C THR A 113 3.52 -2.20 -21.17
N LEU A 114 3.36 -2.66 -19.93
CA LEU A 114 3.97 -3.89 -19.41
C LEU A 114 3.02 -5.08 -19.56
N SER A 115 3.58 -6.21 -19.95
CA SER A 115 2.96 -7.52 -19.82
C SER A 115 3.51 -8.21 -18.58
N VAL A 116 2.61 -8.67 -17.71
CA VAL A 116 2.95 -9.37 -16.47
C VAL A 116 2.52 -10.82 -16.61
N PHE A 117 3.49 -11.71 -16.69
CA PHE A 117 3.28 -13.15 -16.76
C PHE A 117 3.51 -13.73 -15.37
N GLN A 118 2.53 -14.46 -14.85
CA GLN A 118 2.57 -14.99 -13.50
C GLN A 118 2.33 -16.51 -13.50
N SER A 119 3.04 -17.17 -12.61
CA SER A 119 2.85 -18.55 -12.17
C SER A 119 2.65 -18.55 -10.66
N THR A 120 2.40 -19.71 -10.06
CA THR A 120 2.38 -19.89 -8.61
C THR A 120 3.71 -19.56 -7.92
N GLU A 121 4.83 -19.68 -8.62
CA GLU A 121 6.16 -19.52 -8.02
C GLU A 121 6.85 -18.20 -8.40
N TYR A 122 6.45 -17.56 -9.50
CA TYR A 122 7.15 -16.40 -10.05
C TYR A 122 6.23 -15.39 -10.75
N ARG A 123 6.60 -14.11 -10.64
CA ARG A 123 6.03 -12.99 -11.39
C ARG A 123 7.08 -12.37 -12.31
N ILE A 124 6.79 -12.31 -13.61
CA ILE A 124 7.70 -11.89 -14.68
C ILE A 124 7.14 -10.65 -15.37
N LEU A 125 7.87 -9.53 -15.28
CA LEU A 125 7.52 -8.26 -15.92
C LEU A 125 8.30 -8.12 -17.23
N VAL A 126 7.57 -7.93 -18.32
CA VAL A 126 8.13 -7.81 -19.67
C VAL A 126 7.67 -6.50 -20.30
N LYS A 127 8.61 -5.79 -20.94
CA LYS A 127 8.34 -4.61 -21.78
C LYS A 127 8.98 -4.82 -23.14
N GLY A 128 8.17 -4.85 -24.19
CA GLY A 128 8.69 -5.22 -25.51
C GLY A 128 9.21 -6.66 -25.49
N ASN A 129 10.45 -6.88 -25.92
CA ASN A 129 11.15 -8.16 -25.83
C ASN A 129 12.14 -8.24 -24.64
N VAL A 130 12.11 -7.27 -23.72
CA VAL A 130 13.02 -7.22 -22.57
C VAL A 130 12.30 -7.65 -21.31
N MET A 131 12.84 -8.66 -20.64
CA MET A 131 12.42 -9.03 -19.30
C MET A 131 13.01 -8.02 -18.31
N LEU A 132 12.16 -7.18 -17.73
CA LEU A 132 12.58 -6.13 -16.80
C LEU A 132 12.82 -6.68 -15.39
N LYS A 133 12.00 -7.64 -14.97
CA LYS A 133 12.04 -8.17 -13.60
C LYS A 133 11.48 -9.59 -13.59
N MET A 134 12.14 -10.49 -12.87
CA MET A 134 11.59 -11.79 -12.50
C MET A 134 11.69 -11.89 -10.98
N SER A 135 10.55 -12.00 -10.30
CA SER A 135 10.46 -12.07 -8.84
C SER A 135 9.99 -13.46 -8.45
N CYS A 136 10.77 -14.13 -7.60
CA CYS A 136 10.34 -15.39 -7.00
C CYS A 136 9.31 -15.06 -5.92
N LEU A 137 8.12 -15.64 -6.02
CA LEU A 137 7.08 -15.55 -5.01
C LEU A 137 7.48 -16.41 -3.80
N SER A 138 8.03 -17.62 -4.00
CA SER A 138 8.38 -18.55 -2.90
C SER A 138 9.69 -18.24 -2.14
N ARG A 139 10.79 -17.84 -2.80
CA ARG A 139 12.10 -17.61 -2.13
C ARG A 139 12.23 -16.24 -1.45
N ARG A 140 11.41 -15.25 -1.83
CA ARG A 140 11.26 -14.02 -1.04
C ARG A 140 10.47 -14.34 0.24
N TRP A 141 9.43 -15.17 0.12
CA TRP A 141 8.62 -15.61 1.24
C TRP A 141 9.42 -16.36 2.31
N GLU A 142 10.18 -17.43 2.01
CA GLU A 142 10.80 -18.25 3.06
C GLU A 142 11.91 -17.57 3.89
N LYS A 143 12.78 -16.77 3.24
CA LYS A 143 13.86 -16.04 3.95
C LYS A 143 13.36 -14.79 4.67
N HIS A 144 12.29 -14.14 4.18
CA HIS A 144 11.68 -13.02 4.90
C HIS A 144 10.73 -13.49 6.02
N ILE A 145 9.97 -14.58 5.86
CA ILE A 145 9.08 -15.14 6.90
C ILE A 145 9.87 -15.58 8.14
N LYS A 146 11.01 -16.27 7.97
CA LYS A 146 11.85 -16.67 9.12
C LYS A 146 12.44 -15.50 9.90
N ARG A 147 12.59 -14.33 9.26
CA ARG A 147 13.06 -13.09 9.92
C ARG A 147 11.91 -12.19 10.41
N ARG A 148 10.67 -12.39 9.92
CA ARG A 148 9.48 -11.54 10.15
C ARG A 148 8.48 -12.09 11.15
N ARG A 149 8.55 -13.39 11.49
CA ARG A 149 7.83 -13.98 12.62
C ARG A 149 8.23 -13.41 14.00
N ASN A 150 9.09 -12.39 14.04
CA ASN A 150 9.56 -11.72 15.26
C ASN A 150 9.19 -10.22 15.34
N SER A 151 8.30 -9.70 14.48
CA SER A 151 7.92 -8.28 14.48
C SER A 151 6.48 -8.04 14.92
N MET A 152 6.08 -8.60 16.06
CA MET A 152 4.83 -8.20 16.70
C MET A 152 4.85 -6.69 16.95
N PHE A 153 3.90 -5.96 16.39
CA PHE A 153 3.69 -4.55 16.70
C PHE A 153 2.92 -4.45 18.01
N LYS A 154 3.44 -3.66 18.94
CA LYS A 154 2.82 -3.35 20.23
C LYS A 154 3.20 -1.93 20.62
N GLY A 155 2.52 -1.37 21.61
CA GLY A 155 2.82 -0.01 22.06
C GLY A 155 2.01 1.07 21.34
N ILE A 156 2.31 2.33 21.66
CA ILE A 156 1.64 3.49 21.09
C ILE A 156 2.44 4.06 19.92
N PHE A 157 1.73 4.28 18.82
CA PHE A 157 2.24 4.95 17.64
C PHE A 157 1.52 6.27 17.42
N THR A 158 2.22 7.29 16.92
CA THR A 158 1.59 8.58 16.60
C THR A 158 1.52 8.80 15.10
N PRO A 159 0.33 8.92 14.49
CA PRO A 159 0.17 9.42 13.14
C PRO A 159 0.52 10.90 13.08
N ILE A 160 1.76 11.19 12.67
CA ILE A 160 2.33 12.53 12.67
C ILE A 160 1.66 13.43 11.63
N VAL A 161 1.58 14.71 11.95
CA VAL A 161 1.12 15.73 11.00
C VAL A 161 2.20 16.03 9.96
N THR A 162 1.80 16.56 8.80
CA THR A 162 2.70 17.17 7.83
C THR A 162 2.58 18.69 7.97
N PRO A 163 3.53 19.40 8.59
CA PRO A 163 3.43 20.86 8.74
C PRO A 163 3.59 21.55 7.39
N PHE A 164 2.75 22.55 7.11
CA PHE A 164 2.85 23.39 5.92
C PHE A 164 3.15 24.85 6.30
N ASP A 165 3.87 25.53 5.42
CA ASP A 165 4.13 26.96 5.50
C ASP A 165 3.01 27.81 4.88
N GLU A 166 3.22 29.12 4.78
CA GLU A 166 2.23 30.06 4.26
C GLU A 166 1.97 29.90 2.76
N THR A 167 2.91 29.30 2.04
CA THR A 167 2.83 29.00 0.59
C THR A 167 2.19 27.64 0.30
N GLU A 168 1.71 26.96 1.35
CA GLU A 168 1.25 25.57 1.32
C GLU A 168 2.35 24.55 1.02
N SER A 169 3.63 24.93 1.07
CA SER A 169 4.76 24.01 0.93
C SER A 169 5.04 23.28 2.23
N ILE A 170 5.62 22.07 2.15
CA ILE A 170 5.97 21.29 3.35
C ILE A 170 7.11 21.97 4.10
N ASP A 171 6.90 22.19 5.41
CA ASP A 171 7.87 22.82 6.29
C ASP A 171 8.73 21.75 6.99
N TYR A 172 9.84 21.37 6.35
CA TYR A 172 10.74 20.32 6.87
C TYR A 172 11.45 20.72 8.15
N GLN A 173 11.65 22.02 8.42
CA GLN A 173 12.26 22.48 9.67
C GLN A 173 11.34 22.21 10.86
N LYS A 174 10.05 22.53 10.72
CA LYS A 174 9.03 22.20 11.72
C LYS A 174 8.88 20.69 11.89
N LEU A 175 8.88 19.94 10.79
CA LEU A 175 8.81 18.47 10.84
C LEU A 175 10.00 17.92 11.64
N GLN A 176 11.22 18.37 11.37
CA GLN A 176 12.42 17.94 12.09
C GLN A 176 12.35 18.25 13.58
N SER A 177 11.93 19.47 13.94
CA SER A 177 11.75 19.86 15.34
C SER A 177 10.78 18.91 16.06
N ASN A 178 9.67 18.55 15.40
CA ASN A 178 8.71 17.60 15.95
C ASN A 178 9.31 16.19 16.08
N LEU A 179 10.02 15.68 15.07
CA LEU A 179 10.65 14.35 15.14
C LEU A 179 11.65 14.25 16.29
N VAL A 180 12.46 15.28 16.51
CA VAL A 180 13.42 15.32 17.63
C VAL A 180 12.70 15.31 18.99
N LYS A 181 11.59 16.04 19.13
CA LYS A 181 10.81 16.06 20.38
C LYS A 181 10.07 14.75 20.61
N LEU A 182 9.36 14.24 19.60
CA LEU A 182 8.64 12.96 19.67
C LEU A 182 9.60 11.79 19.91
N GLY A 183 10.84 11.87 19.40
CA GLY A 183 11.90 10.90 19.66
C GLY A 183 12.40 10.87 21.11
N LYS A 184 11.92 11.75 21.99
CA LYS A 184 12.23 11.73 23.44
C LYS A 184 11.08 11.20 24.30
N THR A 185 9.96 10.85 23.67
CA THR A 185 8.75 10.35 24.34
C THR A 185 8.78 8.83 24.45
N ALA A 186 7.84 8.24 25.19
CA ALA A 186 7.69 6.79 25.30
C ALA A 186 7.03 6.10 24.07
N LEU A 187 6.80 6.83 22.97
CA LEU A 187 6.20 6.27 21.75
C LEU A 187 7.09 5.17 21.16
N GLU A 188 6.49 4.01 20.89
CA GLU A 188 7.16 2.90 20.18
C GLU A 188 7.47 3.29 18.73
N GLY A 189 6.65 4.17 18.13
CA GLY A 189 6.89 4.59 16.77
C GLY A 189 5.95 5.65 16.23
N LEU A 190 6.13 5.91 14.94
CA LEU A 190 5.40 6.94 14.20
C LEU A 190 4.64 6.31 13.04
N VAL A 191 3.53 6.94 12.66
CA VAL A 191 2.84 6.66 11.40
C VAL A 191 2.95 7.89 10.51
N VAL A 192 3.61 7.77 9.37
CA VAL A 192 3.72 8.85 8.37
C VAL A 192 2.73 8.61 7.24
N LEU A 193 2.27 9.67 6.57
CA LEU A 193 1.25 9.60 5.52
C LEU A 193 -0.08 8.98 6.00
N GLY A 194 -0.42 9.13 7.29
CA GLY A 194 -1.76 8.84 7.79
C GLY A 194 -2.74 9.98 7.51
N SER A 195 -4.01 9.81 7.90
CA SER A 195 -5.06 10.83 7.73
C SER A 195 -4.68 12.19 8.35
N ASN A 196 -4.06 12.20 9.53
CA ASN A 196 -3.61 13.43 10.20
C ASN A 196 -2.39 14.08 9.54
N GLY A 197 -1.65 13.32 8.73
CA GLY A 197 -0.58 13.84 7.87
C GLY A 197 -1.12 14.47 6.58
N GLU A 198 -2.44 14.59 6.43
CA GLU A 198 -3.10 15.18 5.26
C GLU A 198 -2.70 14.49 3.95
N PHE A 199 -2.47 13.18 3.97
CA PHE A 199 -1.94 12.43 2.82
C PHE A 199 -2.77 12.59 1.54
N ALA A 200 -4.06 12.85 1.66
CA ALA A 200 -4.98 13.09 0.54
C ALA A 200 -4.69 14.41 -0.19
N TYR A 201 -4.03 15.37 0.47
CA TYR A 201 -3.65 16.67 -0.10
C TYR A 201 -2.19 16.72 -0.56
N LEU A 202 -1.43 15.64 -0.39
CA LEU A 202 -0.06 15.54 -0.87
C LEU A 202 -0.02 15.00 -2.30
N THR A 203 0.82 15.60 -3.12
CA THR A 203 1.18 15.02 -4.42
C THR A 203 1.98 13.72 -4.21
N GLU A 204 2.04 12.87 -5.24
CA GLU A 204 2.82 11.62 -5.17
C GLU A 204 4.32 11.86 -4.90
N ARG A 205 4.87 12.99 -5.38
CA ARG A 205 6.25 13.38 -5.08
C ARG A 205 6.40 13.74 -3.61
N GLU A 206 5.53 14.59 -3.09
CA GLU A 206 5.56 15.01 -1.68
C GLU A 206 5.37 13.84 -0.72
N LYS A 207 4.50 12.88 -1.05
CA LYS A 207 4.36 11.64 -0.24
C LYS A 207 5.70 10.92 -0.11
N LEU A 208 6.42 10.74 -1.22
CA LEU A 208 7.73 10.08 -1.23
C LEU A 208 8.78 10.90 -0.46
N ASP A 209 8.82 12.21 -0.69
CA ASP A 209 9.80 13.09 -0.06
C ASP A 209 9.59 13.10 1.48
N VAL A 210 8.36 13.26 1.96
CA VAL A 210 8.04 13.25 3.41
C VAL A 210 8.30 11.88 4.04
N CYS A 211 7.84 10.78 3.44
CA CYS A 211 8.03 9.48 4.08
C CYS A 211 9.51 9.08 4.11
N THR A 212 10.28 9.39 3.06
CA THR A 212 11.71 9.09 3.04
C THR A 212 12.50 9.98 3.97
N TYR A 213 12.07 11.24 4.17
CA TYR A 213 12.63 12.12 5.18
C TYR A 213 12.42 11.54 6.58
N VAL A 214 11.17 11.21 6.95
CA VAL A 214 10.84 10.66 8.28
C VAL A 214 11.57 9.34 8.54
N LEU A 215 11.69 8.46 7.54
CA LEU A 215 12.41 7.20 7.70
C LEU A 215 13.91 7.38 7.99
N LYS A 216 14.51 8.49 7.53
CA LYS A 216 15.92 8.82 7.79
C LYS A 216 16.13 9.57 9.10
N GLU A 217 15.21 10.46 9.44
CA GLU A 217 15.37 11.43 10.54
C GLU A 217 14.67 11.01 11.85
N LYS A 218 13.91 9.91 11.85
CA LYS A 218 13.33 9.34 13.07
C LYS A 218 14.41 9.03 14.11
N ALA A 219 14.02 8.94 15.38
CA ALA A 219 14.90 8.36 16.39
C ALA A 219 15.16 6.87 16.10
N ASP A 220 16.36 6.38 16.42
CA ASP A 220 16.78 5.00 16.08
C ASP A 220 15.86 3.94 16.66
N HIS A 221 15.41 4.12 17.90
CA HIS A 221 14.53 3.17 18.59
C HIS A 221 13.09 3.15 18.05
N GLN A 222 12.65 4.21 17.36
CA GLN A 222 11.27 4.32 16.87
C GLN A 222 11.07 3.49 15.60
N LYS A 223 9.97 2.74 15.55
CA LYS A 223 9.47 2.12 14.31
C LYS A 223 8.72 3.15 13.47
N VAL A 224 8.68 2.97 12.15
CA VAL A 224 7.88 3.82 11.27
C VAL A 224 6.96 2.96 10.42
N ILE A 225 5.66 3.23 10.54
CA ILE A 225 4.63 2.69 9.67
C ILE A 225 4.32 3.75 8.60
N VAL A 226 4.36 3.37 7.32
CA VAL A 226 4.11 4.29 6.21
C VAL A 226 2.73 4.05 5.63
N GLY A 227 1.90 5.08 5.56
CA GLY A 227 0.66 5.06 4.79
C GLY A 227 0.95 4.83 3.30
N ALA A 228 0.44 3.74 2.74
CA ALA A 228 0.65 3.33 1.35
C ALA A 228 -0.69 3.07 0.64
N SER A 229 -1.68 3.92 0.94
CA SER A 229 -3.04 3.78 0.43
C SER A 229 -3.24 4.55 -0.87
N HIS A 230 -3.71 3.86 -1.90
CA HIS A 230 -4.14 4.43 -3.18
C HIS A 230 -5.42 3.75 -3.65
N GLU A 231 -6.20 4.43 -4.50
CA GLU A 231 -7.48 3.90 -5.02
C GLU A 231 -7.31 2.75 -6.02
N SER A 232 -6.10 2.53 -6.54
CA SER A 232 -5.82 1.43 -7.45
C SER A 232 -4.62 0.62 -7.01
N LEU A 233 -4.72 -0.70 -7.15
CA LEU A 233 -3.62 -1.64 -6.92
C LEU A 233 -2.34 -1.23 -7.66
N TYR A 234 -2.48 -0.75 -8.90
CA TYR A 234 -1.34 -0.26 -9.69
C TYR A 234 -0.59 0.88 -9.01
N GLN A 235 -1.30 1.88 -8.49
CA GLN A 235 -0.68 3.01 -7.79
C GLN A 235 -0.05 2.55 -6.48
N SER A 236 -0.73 1.69 -5.69
CA SER A 236 -0.20 1.13 -4.46
C SER A 236 1.13 0.41 -4.73
N MET A 237 1.18 -0.49 -5.71
CA MET A 237 2.41 -1.22 -6.07
C MET A 237 3.55 -0.28 -6.51
N ARG A 238 3.24 0.77 -7.29
CA ARG A 238 4.24 1.75 -7.75
C ARG A 238 4.82 2.56 -6.60
N PHE A 239 4.00 2.92 -5.62
CA PHE A 239 4.44 3.61 -4.42
C PHE A 239 5.32 2.68 -3.56
N ILE A 240 4.83 1.47 -3.29
CA ILE A 240 5.55 0.42 -2.53
C ILE A 240 6.93 0.15 -3.13
N GLU A 241 7.03 0.02 -4.46
CA GLU A 241 8.31 -0.23 -5.14
C GLU A 241 9.35 0.85 -4.84
N LYS A 242 8.93 2.12 -4.69
CA LYS A 242 9.82 3.24 -4.41
C LYS A 242 10.24 3.35 -2.94
N ILE A 243 9.38 2.93 -2.00
CA ILE A 243 9.66 3.06 -0.56
C ILE A 243 10.31 1.83 0.07
N GLN A 244 10.19 0.64 -0.56
CA GLN A 244 10.84 -0.59 -0.08
C GLN A 244 12.35 -0.46 0.24
N PRO A 245 13.17 0.27 -0.55
CA PRO A 245 14.59 0.44 -0.23
C PRO A 245 14.87 1.19 1.07
N PHE A 246 13.89 1.91 1.63
CA PHE A 246 14.00 2.64 2.89
C PHE A 246 13.52 1.82 4.09
N GLU A 247 13.16 0.55 3.87
CA GLU A 247 12.86 -0.45 4.90
C GLU A 247 11.90 0.04 6.02
N PRO A 248 10.74 0.64 5.69
CA PRO A 248 9.74 0.96 6.71
C PRO A 248 9.34 -0.31 7.47
N SER A 249 8.98 -0.15 8.75
CA SER A 249 8.65 -1.27 9.62
C SER A 249 7.38 -1.99 9.14
N ALA A 250 6.37 -1.23 8.70
CA ALA A 250 5.16 -1.74 8.06
C ALA A 250 4.55 -0.71 7.12
N LEU A 251 3.61 -1.15 6.29
CA LEU A 251 2.74 -0.30 5.49
C LEU A 251 1.33 -0.28 6.06
N LEU A 252 0.73 0.90 6.17
CA LEU A 252 -0.66 1.06 6.56
C LEU A 252 -1.54 1.24 5.31
N VAL A 253 -2.47 0.32 5.08
CA VAL A 253 -3.24 0.23 3.83
C VAL A 253 -4.74 0.27 4.08
N LEU A 254 -5.41 1.30 3.55
CA LEU A 254 -6.87 1.43 3.52
C LEU A 254 -7.48 0.56 2.40
N PRO A 255 -8.77 0.16 2.53
CA PRO A 255 -9.52 -0.29 1.39
C PRO A 255 -9.66 0.85 0.36
N PRO A 256 -9.55 0.58 -0.95
CA PRO A 256 -9.99 1.51 -1.98
C PRO A 256 -11.46 1.85 -1.73
N HIS A 257 -11.84 3.12 -1.84
CA HIS A 257 -13.11 3.57 -1.29
C HIS A 257 -13.87 4.59 -2.14
N TYR A 258 -13.24 5.18 -3.15
CA TYR A 258 -13.93 6.07 -4.08
C TYR A 258 -15.09 5.34 -4.78
N TYR A 259 -14.84 4.10 -5.24
CA TYR A 259 -15.85 3.22 -5.85
C TYR A 259 -16.41 2.18 -4.85
N LYS A 260 -16.68 2.58 -3.60
CA LYS A 260 -17.13 1.69 -2.51
C LYS A 260 -18.31 0.77 -2.87
N GLY A 261 -19.20 1.17 -3.77
CA GLY A 261 -20.31 0.33 -4.25
C GLY A 261 -19.84 -1.01 -4.85
N SER A 262 -18.67 -1.02 -5.48
CA SER A 262 -18.03 -2.20 -6.08
C SER A 262 -17.03 -2.90 -5.16
N MET A 263 -16.70 -2.31 -4.01
CA MET A 263 -15.71 -2.83 -3.06
C MET A 263 -16.37 -3.81 -2.08
N LYS A 264 -16.85 -4.92 -2.64
CA LYS A 264 -17.42 -6.04 -1.87
C LYS A 264 -16.31 -6.88 -1.22
N GLU A 265 -16.67 -7.71 -0.26
CA GLU A 265 -15.72 -8.44 0.59
C GLU A 265 -14.64 -9.20 -0.21
N GLU A 266 -15.02 -9.97 -1.24
CA GLU A 266 -14.04 -10.70 -2.07
C GLU A 266 -13.12 -9.78 -2.89
N VAL A 267 -13.60 -8.61 -3.33
CA VAL A 267 -12.77 -7.63 -4.04
C VAL A 267 -11.73 -7.04 -3.09
N LEU A 268 -12.14 -6.71 -1.85
CA LEU A 268 -11.25 -6.23 -0.81
C LEU A 268 -10.24 -7.30 -0.40
N TYR A 269 -10.69 -8.54 -0.20
CA TYR A 269 -9.82 -9.68 0.10
C TYR A 269 -8.72 -9.82 -0.95
N GLN A 270 -9.10 -9.90 -2.24
CA GLN A 270 -8.13 -10.04 -3.32
C GLN A 270 -7.18 -8.84 -3.42
N TYR A 271 -7.68 -7.61 -3.23
CA TYR A 271 -6.85 -6.41 -3.22
C TYR A 271 -5.75 -6.48 -2.14
N PHE A 272 -6.11 -6.81 -0.90
CA PHE A 272 -5.14 -6.88 0.19
C PHE A 272 -4.15 -8.02 0.01
N VAL A 273 -4.59 -9.18 -0.48
CA VAL A 273 -3.71 -10.30 -0.84
C VAL A 273 -2.72 -9.87 -1.93
N ASP A 274 -3.18 -9.22 -3.01
CA ASP A 274 -2.30 -8.77 -4.10
C ASP A 274 -1.26 -7.74 -3.63
N VAL A 275 -1.65 -6.83 -2.73
CA VAL A 275 -0.73 -5.87 -2.09
C VAL A 275 0.30 -6.62 -1.22
N ALA A 276 -0.15 -7.56 -0.39
CA ALA A 276 0.70 -8.31 0.52
C ALA A 276 1.68 -9.24 -0.21
N GLU A 277 1.29 -9.82 -1.34
CA GLU A 277 2.15 -10.64 -2.21
C GLU A 277 3.20 -9.83 -2.97
N PHE A 278 2.85 -8.60 -3.37
CA PHE A 278 3.81 -7.73 -4.03
C PHE A 278 4.83 -7.13 -3.06
N SER A 279 4.36 -6.75 -1.87
CA SER A 279 5.14 -6.01 -0.89
C SER A 279 6.16 -6.91 -0.19
N SER A 280 7.43 -6.51 -0.23
CA SER A 280 8.43 -7.02 0.71
C SER A 280 8.44 -6.20 2.00
N ILE A 281 7.36 -5.55 2.40
CA ILE A 281 7.22 -4.89 3.72
C ILE A 281 5.95 -5.47 4.36
N PRO A 282 5.94 -5.72 5.69
CA PRO A 282 4.72 -6.12 6.39
C PRO A 282 3.56 -5.15 6.16
N ILE A 283 2.34 -5.68 6.02
CA ILE A 283 1.12 -4.90 5.82
C ILE A 283 0.33 -4.87 7.13
N MET A 284 -0.05 -3.67 7.55
CA MET A 284 -1.07 -3.43 8.57
C MET A 284 -2.33 -2.92 7.87
N LEU A 285 -3.43 -3.62 8.03
CA LEU A 285 -4.74 -3.22 7.52
C LEU A 285 -5.18 -1.93 8.20
N TYR A 286 -5.89 -1.07 7.49
CA TYR A 286 -6.47 0.15 8.07
C TYR A 286 -7.98 0.16 7.85
N ASN A 287 -8.74 -0.13 8.92
CA ASN A 287 -10.18 0.04 8.92
C ASN A 287 -10.55 1.45 9.38
N MET A 288 -11.07 2.28 8.47
CA MET A 288 -11.48 3.67 8.73
C MET A 288 -12.86 3.97 8.10
N PRO A 289 -13.96 3.42 8.64
CA PRO A 289 -15.28 3.59 8.03
C PRO A 289 -15.71 5.04 7.92
N GLY A 290 -15.32 5.89 8.89
CA GLY A 290 -15.66 7.32 8.88
C GLY A 290 -15.17 8.09 7.65
N ASN A 291 -14.03 7.71 7.07
CA ASN A 291 -13.48 8.36 5.88
C ASN A 291 -13.72 7.57 4.60
N THR A 292 -13.80 6.24 4.69
CA THR A 292 -13.92 5.36 3.52
C THR A 292 -15.37 5.02 3.18
N GLY A 293 -16.27 5.06 4.15
CA GLY A 293 -17.61 4.46 4.05
C GLY A 293 -17.58 2.93 3.91
N ILE A 294 -16.44 2.29 4.20
CA ILE A 294 -16.26 0.84 4.16
C ILE A 294 -15.83 0.39 5.56
N ASN A 295 -16.57 -0.56 6.12
CA ASN A 295 -16.14 -1.30 7.29
C ASN A 295 -15.60 -2.67 6.88
N MET A 296 -14.37 -2.96 7.27
CA MET A 296 -13.79 -4.30 7.13
C MET A 296 -14.37 -5.19 8.24
N SER A 297 -15.13 -6.22 7.86
CA SER A 297 -15.74 -7.16 8.79
C SER A 297 -14.68 -7.95 9.57
N ALA A 298 -15.00 -8.42 10.78
CA ALA A 298 -14.10 -9.28 11.55
C ALA A 298 -13.73 -10.55 10.78
N SER A 299 -14.68 -11.15 10.06
CA SER A 299 -14.45 -12.32 9.20
C SER A 299 -13.46 -12.04 8.07
N LEU A 300 -13.56 -10.89 7.40
CA LEU A 300 -12.60 -10.50 6.37
C LEU A 300 -11.20 -10.31 6.97
N VAL A 301 -11.10 -9.64 8.11
CA VAL A 301 -9.83 -9.40 8.80
C VAL A 301 -9.20 -10.72 9.24
N ALA A 302 -9.97 -11.64 9.80
CA ALA A 302 -9.51 -12.98 10.18
C ALA A 302 -8.93 -13.74 8.99
N ARG A 303 -9.68 -13.80 7.87
CA ARG A 303 -9.19 -14.42 6.62
C ARG A 303 -7.90 -13.78 6.11
N LEU A 304 -7.79 -12.46 6.16
CA LEU A 304 -6.58 -11.74 5.74
C LEU A 304 -5.40 -11.97 6.69
N SER A 305 -5.65 -12.16 7.99
CA SER A 305 -4.61 -12.39 9.00
C SER A 305 -3.84 -13.71 8.80
N GLU A 306 -4.43 -14.67 8.09
CA GLU A 306 -3.76 -15.93 7.74
C GLU A 306 -2.58 -15.72 6.77
N HIS A 307 -2.58 -14.60 6.02
CA HIS A 307 -1.50 -14.27 5.13
C HIS A 307 -0.27 -13.78 5.93
N PRO A 308 0.92 -14.42 5.81
CA PRO A 308 2.05 -14.18 6.72
C PRO A 308 2.72 -12.81 6.57
N ASN A 309 2.38 -12.05 5.52
CA ASN A 309 2.83 -10.67 5.35
C ASN A 309 1.78 -9.63 5.78
N ILE A 310 0.59 -10.04 6.23
CA ILE A 310 -0.42 -9.17 6.84
C ILE A 310 -0.32 -9.37 8.35
N VAL A 311 0.26 -8.40 9.05
CA VAL A 311 0.75 -8.56 10.42
C VAL A 311 -0.12 -7.87 11.48
N GLY A 312 -1.16 -7.15 11.06
CA GLY A 312 -2.04 -6.49 12.00
C GLY A 312 -3.10 -5.64 11.33
N ILE A 313 -3.87 -4.96 12.17
CA ILE A 313 -4.89 -3.99 11.79
C ILE A 313 -4.87 -2.80 12.73
N LYS A 314 -4.99 -1.60 12.17
CA LYS A 314 -5.45 -0.41 12.86
C LYS A 314 -6.96 -0.30 12.67
N ASP A 315 -7.73 -0.56 13.72
CA ASP A 315 -9.18 -0.41 13.69
C ASP A 315 -9.61 0.95 14.25
N THR A 316 -10.22 1.78 13.39
CA THR A 316 -10.71 3.11 13.77
C THR A 316 -12.24 3.18 13.80
N ALA A 317 -12.94 2.05 13.73
CA ALA A 317 -14.41 2.02 13.77
C ALA A 317 -14.99 2.44 15.14
N GLY A 318 -14.22 2.29 16.22
CA GLY A 318 -14.70 2.56 17.59
C GLY A 318 -15.73 1.54 18.10
N ASN A 319 -15.93 0.43 17.38
CA ASN A 319 -16.81 -0.65 17.77
C ASN A 319 -16.02 -1.70 18.55
N ILE A 320 -16.08 -1.63 19.89
CA ILE A 320 -15.37 -2.56 20.77
C ILE A 320 -15.83 -4.01 20.57
N VAL A 321 -17.10 -4.25 20.24
CA VAL A 321 -17.60 -5.61 19.96
C VAL A 321 -16.88 -6.22 18.76
N GLN A 322 -16.77 -5.47 17.66
CA GLN A 322 -16.03 -5.93 16.47
C GLN A 322 -14.53 -6.08 16.76
N LEU A 323 -13.93 -5.13 17.48
CA LEU A 323 -12.52 -5.19 17.84
C LEU A 323 -12.21 -6.42 18.68
N SER A 324 -13.05 -6.76 19.67
CA SER A 324 -12.93 -7.99 20.46
C SER A 324 -13.08 -9.24 19.60
N GLN A 325 -14.01 -9.24 18.64
CA GLN A 325 -14.17 -10.36 17.70
C GLN A 325 -12.92 -10.56 16.83
N ILE A 326 -12.32 -9.47 16.33
CA ILE A 326 -11.06 -9.55 15.57
C ILE A 326 -9.94 -10.13 16.44
N ILE A 327 -9.82 -9.68 17.69
CA ILE A 327 -8.81 -10.24 18.61
C ILE A 327 -9.03 -11.73 18.83
N TRP A 328 -10.29 -12.16 18.99
CA TRP A 328 -10.63 -13.56 19.19
C TRP A 328 -10.38 -14.44 17.96
N ASP A 329 -10.70 -13.93 16.77
CA ASP A 329 -10.61 -14.69 15.50
C ASP A 329 -9.21 -14.68 14.87
N THR A 330 -8.24 -13.96 15.46
CA THR A 330 -6.88 -13.87 14.93
C THR A 330 -5.86 -14.43 15.91
N SER A 331 -4.69 -14.85 15.40
CA SER A 331 -3.62 -15.36 16.27
C SER A 331 -3.03 -14.26 17.15
N ASP A 332 -2.44 -14.61 18.30
CA ASP A 332 -1.75 -13.67 19.20
C ASP A 332 -0.63 -12.84 18.54
N GLU A 333 -0.06 -13.35 17.45
CA GLU A 333 0.97 -12.67 16.64
C GLU A 333 0.41 -11.56 15.74
N PHE A 334 -0.91 -11.49 15.57
CA PHE A 334 -1.57 -10.47 14.76
C PHE A 334 -1.86 -9.22 15.60
N SER A 335 -1.27 -8.09 15.24
CA SER A 335 -1.37 -6.86 16.01
C SER A 335 -2.68 -6.13 15.76
N VAL A 336 -3.62 -6.20 16.71
CA VAL A 336 -4.85 -5.39 16.71
C VAL A 336 -4.61 -4.07 17.45
N PHE A 337 -4.69 -2.95 16.74
CA PHE A 337 -4.46 -1.60 17.25
C PHE A 337 -5.73 -0.77 17.28
N ALA A 338 -5.94 -0.06 18.40
CA ALA A 338 -6.96 0.98 18.47
C ALA A 338 -6.59 2.18 17.60
N GLY A 339 -7.57 2.78 16.93
CA GLY A 339 -7.36 3.91 16.02
C GLY A 339 -7.53 5.30 16.63
N SER A 340 -7.96 5.40 17.89
CA SER A 340 -8.26 6.68 18.55
C SER A 340 -8.10 6.60 20.05
N ALA A 341 -7.71 7.72 20.68
CA ALA A 341 -7.55 7.77 22.12
C ALA A 341 -8.90 7.75 22.84
N SER A 342 -10.02 8.01 22.16
CA SER A 342 -11.38 7.99 22.76
C SER A 342 -11.79 6.63 23.33
N TYR A 343 -11.15 5.55 22.89
CA TYR A 343 -11.47 4.18 23.33
C TYR A 343 -10.22 3.33 23.54
N LEU A 344 -9.08 3.95 23.85
CA LEU A 344 -7.82 3.25 24.08
C LEU A 344 -7.93 2.25 25.24
N LEU A 345 -8.37 2.70 26.41
CA LEU A 345 -8.54 1.84 27.58
C LEU A 345 -9.42 0.59 27.28
N PRO A 346 -10.67 0.72 26.81
CA PRO A 346 -11.48 -0.46 26.54
C PRO A 346 -10.86 -1.39 25.49
N ALA A 347 -10.20 -0.85 24.45
CA ALA A 347 -9.50 -1.67 23.47
C ALA A 347 -8.35 -2.48 24.09
N LEU A 348 -7.52 -1.85 24.93
CA LEU A 348 -6.43 -2.53 25.63
C LEU A 348 -6.97 -3.62 26.58
N THR A 349 -8.08 -3.36 27.28
CA THR A 349 -8.66 -4.34 28.22
C THR A 349 -9.18 -5.61 27.55
N VAL A 350 -9.55 -5.55 26.27
CA VAL A 350 -10.02 -6.72 25.50
C VAL A 350 -8.88 -7.39 24.71
N GLY A 351 -7.63 -6.92 24.85
CA GLY A 351 -6.44 -7.57 24.30
C GLY A 351 -5.77 -6.86 23.13
N ALA A 352 -6.17 -5.62 22.79
CA ALA A 352 -5.44 -4.84 21.78
C ALA A 352 -3.98 -4.67 22.20
N LYS A 353 -3.03 -4.87 21.28
CA LYS A 353 -1.60 -4.84 21.58
C LYS A 353 -1.02 -3.41 21.62
N GLY A 354 -1.79 -2.43 21.15
CA GLY A 354 -1.34 -1.05 21.02
C GLY A 354 -2.37 -0.16 20.34
N ALA A 355 -1.92 1.00 19.87
CA ALA A 355 -2.79 1.95 19.19
C ALA A 355 -2.02 2.91 18.28
N THR A 356 -2.72 3.50 17.32
CA THR A 356 -2.22 4.68 16.61
C THR A 356 -3.05 5.91 17.00
N LEU A 357 -2.46 6.89 17.66
CA LEU A 357 -3.19 7.94 18.36
C LEU A 357 -2.81 9.34 17.89
N ALA A 358 -3.74 10.03 17.22
CA ALA A 358 -3.55 11.40 16.75
C ALA A 358 -3.16 12.35 17.89
N LEU A 359 -3.78 12.18 19.06
CA LEU A 359 -3.50 12.95 20.26
C LEU A 359 -2.04 12.83 20.72
N GLY A 360 -1.32 11.77 20.36
CA GLY A 360 0.11 11.64 20.66
C GLY A 360 1.00 12.69 19.98
N ASN A 361 0.50 13.48 19.02
CA ASN A 361 1.23 14.66 18.54
C ASN A 361 1.30 15.79 19.58
N VAL A 362 0.47 15.72 20.62
CA VAL A 362 0.26 16.77 21.62
C VAL A 362 0.57 16.23 23.02
N MET A 363 0.02 15.06 23.35
CA MET A 363 0.05 14.45 24.69
C MET A 363 0.55 12.99 24.58
N ALA A 364 1.77 12.83 24.06
CA ALA A 364 2.38 11.53 23.77
C ALA A 364 2.52 10.67 25.03
N ASP A 365 3.08 11.25 26.09
CA ASP A 365 3.37 10.53 27.33
C ASP A 365 2.07 10.16 28.07
N GLU A 366 1.07 11.02 28.03
CA GLU A 366 -0.27 10.74 28.58
C GLU A 366 -0.96 9.57 27.87
N CYS A 367 -0.79 9.48 26.55
CA CYS A 367 -1.29 8.35 25.77
C CYS A 367 -0.56 7.05 26.13
N CYS A 368 0.78 7.08 26.22
CA CYS A 368 1.59 5.93 26.61
C CYS A 368 1.27 5.47 28.04
N ARG A 369 1.02 6.43 28.94
CA ARG A 369 0.68 6.18 30.35
C ARG A 369 -0.56 5.32 30.53
N ILE A 370 -1.58 5.46 29.67
CA ILE A 370 -2.77 4.60 29.74
C ILE A 370 -2.39 3.14 29.51
N GLN A 371 -1.52 2.86 28.52
CA GLN A 371 -1.07 1.49 28.26
C GLN A 371 -0.17 0.96 29.37
N GLU A 372 0.73 1.77 29.91
CA GLU A 372 1.54 1.41 31.08
C GLU A 372 0.67 1.01 32.28
N LEU A 373 -0.34 1.82 32.61
CA LEU A 373 -1.26 1.55 33.73
C LEU A 373 -2.10 0.30 33.51
N VAL A 374 -2.53 0.01 32.27
CA VAL A 374 -3.21 -1.25 31.96
C VAL A 374 -2.27 -2.44 32.15
N ASN A 375 -1.03 -2.34 31.67
CA ASN A 375 -0.03 -3.40 31.81
C ASN A 375 0.36 -3.65 33.27
N SER A 376 0.31 -2.63 34.14
CA SER A 376 0.55 -2.77 35.58
C SER A 376 -0.68 -3.18 36.39
N GLY A 377 -1.85 -3.36 35.74
CA GLY A 377 -3.11 -3.70 36.42
C GLY A 377 -3.78 -2.54 37.16
N GLU A 378 -3.31 -1.30 36.97
CA GLU A 378 -3.82 -0.09 37.62
C GLU A 378 -5.03 0.51 36.89
N PHE A 379 -6.09 -0.29 36.70
CA PHE A 379 -7.25 0.07 35.86
C PHE A 379 -8.00 1.33 36.31
N ILE A 380 -8.06 1.62 37.61
CA ILE A 380 -8.71 2.83 38.13
C ILE A 380 -7.98 4.08 37.64
N LYS A 381 -6.65 4.11 37.77
CA LYS A 381 -5.82 5.22 37.28
C LYS A 381 -5.85 5.30 35.76
N ALA A 382 -5.83 4.15 35.07
CA ALA A 382 -5.94 4.11 33.61
C ALA A 382 -7.27 4.75 33.15
N ARG A 383 -8.37 4.49 33.86
CA ARG A 383 -9.67 5.12 33.60
C ARG A 383 -9.66 6.62 33.85
N GLU A 384 -9.09 7.08 34.96
CA GLU A 384 -8.97 8.51 35.25
C GLU A 384 -8.18 9.22 34.14
N GLN A 385 -7.06 8.64 33.72
CA GLN A 385 -6.24 9.17 32.62
C GLN A 385 -7.02 9.18 31.29
N GLN A 386 -7.65 8.07 30.94
CA GLN A 386 -8.50 7.94 29.75
C GLN A 386 -9.56 9.04 29.68
N LEU A 387 -10.28 9.27 30.79
CA LEU A 387 -11.38 10.24 30.83
C LEU A 387 -10.90 11.70 30.62
N LYS A 388 -9.71 12.05 31.13
CA LYS A 388 -9.10 13.37 30.88
C LYS A 388 -8.82 13.64 29.41
N LEU A 389 -8.46 12.60 28.64
CA LEU A 389 -8.07 12.74 27.24
C LEU A 389 -9.25 12.78 26.26
N ILE A 390 -10.46 12.35 26.66
CA ILE A 390 -11.61 12.19 25.76
C ILE A 390 -11.95 13.49 25.01
N ARG A 391 -12.07 14.60 25.74
CA ARG A 391 -12.56 15.86 25.18
C ARG A 391 -11.57 16.43 24.18
N ILE A 392 -10.30 16.53 24.56
CA ILE A 392 -9.26 17.05 23.67
C ILE A 392 -9.07 16.13 22.46
N ASN A 393 -9.03 14.81 22.65
CA ASN A 393 -8.94 13.86 21.53
C ASN A 393 -10.09 14.07 20.53
N THR A 394 -11.32 14.22 21.02
CA THR A 394 -12.49 14.42 20.17
C THR A 394 -12.35 15.71 19.35
N LEU A 395 -11.97 16.83 19.97
CA LEU A 395 -11.81 18.10 19.26
C LEU A 395 -10.75 18.02 18.16
N VAL A 396 -9.58 17.43 18.45
CA VAL A 396 -8.47 17.36 17.49
C VAL A 396 -8.61 16.22 16.45
N THR A 397 -9.68 15.42 16.53
CA THR A 397 -9.94 14.31 15.59
C THR A 397 -11.32 14.41 14.93
N SER A 398 -12.35 13.77 15.47
CA SER A 398 -13.68 13.68 14.85
C SER A 398 -14.53 14.93 14.99
N GLY A 399 -14.15 15.86 15.87
CA GLY A 399 -14.80 17.15 16.07
C GLY A 399 -14.36 18.19 15.03
N ILE A 400 -13.28 18.92 15.34
CA ILE A 400 -12.74 19.98 14.47
C ILE A 400 -11.65 19.41 13.54
N GLY A 401 -10.86 18.44 14.02
CA GLY A 401 -9.92 17.67 13.20
C GLY A 401 -8.53 18.30 13.08
N VAL A 402 -7.88 18.08 11.93
CA VAL A 402 -6.45 18.38 11.73
C VAL A 402 -6.07 19.85 12.02
N PRO A 403 -6.87 20.86 11.64
CA PRO A 403 -6.57 22.25 12.03
C PRO A 403 -6.51 22.45 13.55
N ALA A 404 -7.39 21.79 14.31
CA ALA A 404 -7.35 21.80 15.77
C ALA A 404 -6.17 21.02 16.34
N LEU A 405 -5.80 19.90 15.72
CA LEU A 405 -4.61 19.14 16.11
C LEU A 405 -3.34 19.99 15.96
N LYS A 406 -3.17 20.65 14.81
CA LYS A 406 -2.00 21.50 14.54
C LYS A 406 -1.95 22.71 15.47
N TYR A 407 -3.09 23.36 15.72
CA TYR A 407 -3.15 24.44 16.69
C TYR A 407 -2.83 23.97 18.11
N ALA A 408 -3.35 22.80 18.54
CA ALA A 408 -3.03 22.22 19.83
C ALA A 408 -1.53 21.93 19.97
N MET A 409 -0.89 21.42 18.90
CA MET A 409 0.55 21.20 18.86
C MET A 409 1.33 22.50 19.11
N ASP A 410 0.94 23.61 18.49
CA ASP A 410 1.61 24.89 18.67
C ASP A 410 1.52 25.38 20.13
N LEU A 411 0.36 25.18 20.79
CA LEU A 411 0.15 25.56 22.19
C LEU A 411 1.06 24.79 23.16
N VAL A 412 1.29 23.50 22.94
CA VAL A 412 2.16 22.67 23.79
C VAL A 412 3.63 22.66 23.32
N GLY A 413 4.01 23.63 22.48
CA GLY A 413 5.38 23.86 22.05
C GLY A 413 5.88 22.93 20.93
N TYR A 414 5.04 22.09 20.33
CA TYR A 414 5.34 21.46 19.04
C TYR A 414 5.13 22.47 17.89
N GLN A 415 5.26 22.01 16.65
CA GLN A 415 5.13 22.85 15.46
C GLN A 415 4.11 22.22 14.50
N GLY A 416 2.83 22.53 14.68
CA GLY A 416 1.75 22.00 13.84
C GLY A 416 1.74 22.60 12.43
N GLY A 417 2.10 23.88 12.32
CA GLY A 417 2.03 24.62 11.05
C GLY A 417 0.60 24.80 10.55
N ARG A 418 0.45 25.26 9.30
CA ARG A 418 -0.89 25.41 8.68
C ARG A 418 -1.40 24.06 8.19
N SER A 419 -2.71 23.86 8.14
CA SER A 419 -3.32 22.83 7.30
C SER A 419 -3.34 23.29 5.85
N ARG A 420 -3.21 22.34 4.91
CA ARG A 420 -3.31 22.65 3.48
C ARG A 420 -4.78 22.84 3.12
N LYS A 421 -5.07 23.77 2.20
CA LYS A 421 -6.44 23.99 1.72
C LYS A 421 -6.97 22.72 1.06
N PRO A 422 -8.29 22.44 1.14
CA PRO A 422 -9.39 23.34 1.50
C PRO A 422 -9.71 23.45 3.00
N MET A 423 -8.98 22.79 3.90
CA MET A 423 -9.19 22.96 5.35
C MET A 423 -8.94 24.41 5.76
N GLN A 424 -9.89 24.99 6.51
CA GLN A 424 -9.82 26.38 6.94
C GLN A 424 -9.07 26.51 8.27
N PRO A 425 -8.45 27.67 8.54
CA PRO A 425 -7.98 28.02 9.87
C PRO A 425 -9.12 27.98 10.90
N LEU A 426 -8.75 27.79 12.16
CA LEU A 426 -9.72 27.82 13.26
C LEU A 426 -10.28 29.23 13.48
N SER A 427 -11.56 29.31 13.82
CA SER A 427 -12.14 30.52 14.41
C SER A 427 -11.63 30.73 15.84
N GLU A 428 -11.71 31.95 16.37
CA GLU A 428 -11.34 32.25 17.76
C GLU A 428 -12.13 31.41 18.76
N GLN A 429 -13.41 31.14 18.48
CA GLN A 429 -14.23 30.25 19.30
C GLN A 429 -13.67 28.81 19.33
N GLN A 430 -13.24 28.28 18.18
CA GLN A 430 -12.64 26.95 18.09
C GLN A 430 -11.27 26.89 18.78
N LYS A 431 -10.46 27.95 18.65
CA LYS A 431 -9.18 28.06 19.38
C LYS A 431 -9.39 28.00 20.88
N GLU A 432 -10.36 28.74 21.41
CA GLU A 432 -10.65 28.73 22.85
C GLU A 432 -11.19 27.38 23.33
N GLN A 433 -12.00 26.68 22.52
CA GLN A 433 -12.44 25.32 22.83
C GLN A 433 -11.25 24.35 22.97
N VAL A 434 -10.28 24.42 22.06
CA VAL A 434 -9.07 23.58 22.10
C VAL A 434 -8.22 23.92 23.32
N ARG A 435 -7.95 25.21 23.55
CA ARG A 435 -7.15 25.69 24.70
C ARG A 435 -7.74 25.21 26.03
N LYS A 436 -9.05 25.39 26.22
CA LYS A 436 -9.75 24.94 27.43
C LYS A 436 -9.65 23.42 27.61
N ALA A 437 -9.84 22.65 26.54
CA ALA A 437 -9.77 21.18 26.60
C ALA A 437 -8.35 20.67 26.89
N LEU A 438 -7.30 21.37 26.44
CA LEU A 438 -5.91 21.06 26.78
C LEU A 438 -5.64 21.25 28.28
N ILE A 439 -6.08 22.37 28.85
CA ILE A 439 -5.93 22.65 30.29
C ILE A 439 -6.70 21.61 31.11
N GLU A 440 -7.93 21.27 30.72
CA GLU A 440 -8.72 20.22 31.36
C GLU A 440 -8.04 18.84 31.28
N ALA A 441 -7.29 18.57 30.20
CA ALA A 441 -6.51 17.36 30.04
C ALA A 441 -5.18 17.37 30.82
N GLY A 442 -4.79 18.51 31.40
CA GLY A 442 -3.60 18.68 32.24
C GLY A 442 -2.37 19.24 31.51
N ALA A 443 -2.52 19.82 30.32
CA ALA A 443 -1.43 20.47 29.61
C ALA A 443 -1.07 21.83 30.25
N ASP A 444 0.22 22.15 30.29
CA ASP A 444 0.76 23.44 30.73
C ASP A 444 1.04 24.31 29.48
N ILE A 445 0.20 25.34 29.25
CA ILE A 445 0.16 26.15 28.01
C ILE A 445 -0.05 27.64 28.25
#